data_AF-A0A4V1SHN3-F1
#
_entry.id   AF-A0A4V1SHN3-F1
#
_cell.length_a   1.000
_cell.length_b   1.000
_cell.length_c   1.000
_cell.angle_alpha   90.00
_cell.angle_beta   90.00
_cell.angle_gamma   90.00
#
_symmetry.space_group_name_H-M   'P 1'
#
loop_
_entity.id
_entity.type
_entity.pdbx_description
1 polymer ?
#
loop_
_entity_poly.entity_id
_entity_poly.type
_entity_poly.pdbx_seq_one_letter_code
_entity_poly.pdbx_strand_id
1 'polypeptide(L)'
;MSLEVTGKLLVKYDTQNVNDRFRKREFVMELSEEINGNVYTNFAKMQLVQNKCDILDRFNEGDAIKVSFNIKGNRWERDGKVNYITNLDAWRIESASSTGQPSGNMQQNNSYQNMNNDGNRVPSNASNFYNPSPENVDDLPF
;
A
#
# COMPACT_ATOMS: atom_id res chain seq x y z
N MET A 1 23.94 -12.21 -8.63
CA MET A 1 23.58 -11.18 -9.61
C MET A 1 22.20 -10.68 -9.22
N SER A 2 22.10 -9.42 -8.79
CA SER A 2 20.84 -8.78 -8.41
C SER A 2 20.32 -7.93 -9.55
N LEU A 3 19.01 -8.01 -9.81
CA LEU A 3 18.30 -7.20 -10.79
C LEU A 3 17.16 -6.46 -10.09
N GLU A 4 16.69 -5.40 -10.73
CA GLU A 4 15.56 -4.60 -10.24
C GLU A 4 14.59 -4.36 -11.37
N VAL A 5 13.29 -4.36 -11.06
CA VAL A 5 12.24 -4.00 -12.00
C VAL A 5 11.15 -3.22 -11.28
N THR A 6 10.57 -2.25 -11.97
CA THR A 6 9.43 -1.47 -11.48
C THR A 6 8.21 -1.80 -12.32
N GLY A 7 7.06 -1.96 -11.67
CA GLY A 7 5.80 -2.25 -12.34
C GLY A 7 4.64 -2.22 -11.36
N LYS A 8 3.48 -2.67 -11.82
CA LYS A 8 2.27 -2.72 -11.03
C LYS A 8 2.07 -4.12 -10.46
N LEU A 9 1.80 -4.23 -9.16
CA LEU A 9 1.42 -5.50 -8.54
C LEU A 9 0.03 -5.89 -9.06
N LEU A 10 -0.05 -6.95 -9.84
CA LEU A 10 -1.30 -7.37 -10.49
C LEU A 10 -2.04 -8.43 -9.68
N VAL A 11 -1.33 -9.46 -9.22
CA VAL A 11 -1.92 -10.60 -8.51
C VAL A 11 -1.07 -10.97 -7.32
N LYS A 12 -1.71 -11.21 -6.16
CA LYS A 12 -1.08 -11.78 -4.96
C LYS A 12 -1.66 -13.16 -4.70
N TYR A 13 -0.80 -14.18 -4.65
CA TYR A 13 -1.23 -15.51 -4.22
C TYR A 13 -1.00 -15.70 -2.71
N ASP A 14 -1.68 -16.70 -2.16
CA ASP A 14 -1.45 -17.14 -0.79
C ASP A 14 -0.06 -17.76 -0.61
N THR A 15 0.44 -17.71 0.62
CA THR A 15 1.68 -18.40 0.96
C THR A 15 1.46 -19.91 0.93
N GLN A 16 2.30 -20.61 0.18
CA GLN A 16 2.32 -22.07 0.09
C GLN A 16 3.47 -22.63 0.92
N ASN A 17 3.15 -23.56 1.83
CA ASN A 17 4.14 -24.36 2.55
C ASN A 17 4.44 -25.62 1.72
N VAL A 18 5.62 -25.66 1.10
CA VAL A 18 6.05 -26.84 0.31
C VAL A 18 6.59 -27.93 1.24
N ASN A 19 7.31 -27.52 2.29
CA ASN A 19 7.74 -28.39 3.40
C ASN A 19 8.00 -27.55 4.66
N ASP A 20 8.32 -28.21 5.78
CA ASP A 20 8.56 -27.59 7.09
C ASP A 20 9.62 -26.48 7.08
N ARG A 21 10.57 -26.54 6.14
CA ARG A 21 11.66 -25.58 6.00
C ARG A 21 11.54 -24.73 4.75
N PHE A 22 10.46 -24.83 3.97
CA PHE A 22 10.30 -24.13 2.72
C PHE A 22 8.86 -23.71 2.50
N ARG A 23 8.65 -22.41 2.67
CA ARG A 23 7.47 -21.71 2.22
C ARG A 23 7.82 -20.75 1.10
N LYS A 24 6.91 -20.62 0.15
CA LYS A 24 7.00 -19.66 -0.95
C LYS A 24 5.69 -18.90 -1.08
N ARG A 25 5.76 -17.68 -1.58
CA ARG A 25 4.60 -16.89 -1.98
C ARG A 25 4.84 -16.31 -3.35
N GLU A 26 3.93 -16.55 -4.27
CA GLU A 26 4.03 -16.07 -5.64
C GLU A 26 3.22 -14.80 -5.82
N PHE A 27 3.63 -13.97 -6.78
CA PHE A 27 2.88 -12.80 -7.21
C PHE A 27 3.18 -12.50 -8.68
N VAL A 28 2.31 -11.73 -9.32
CA VAL A 28 2.48 -11.30 -10.72
C VAL A 28 2.60 -9.78 -10.76
N MET A 29 3.59 -9.31 -11.51
CA MET A 29 3.73 -7.90 -11.87
C MET A 29 3.34 -7.68 -13.31
N GLU A 30 2.63 -6.58 -13.55
CA GLU A 30 2.44 -6.00 -14.87
C GLU A 30 3.58 -5.00 -15.13
N LEU A 31 4.31 -5.22 -16.22
CA LEU A 31 5.44 -4.41 -16.68
C LEU A 31 5.03 -3.74 -17.98
N SER A 32 5.14 -2.41 -18.05
CA SER A 32 4.85 -1.66 -19.28
C SER A 32 6.14 -1.06 -19.81
N GLU A 33 6.49 -1.39 -21.05
CA GLU A 33 7.66 -0.87 -21.75
C GLU A 33 7.21 -0.10 -23.00
N GLU A 34 7.72 1.12 -23.18
CA GLU A 34 7.46 1.90 -24.39
C GLU A 34 8.59 1.67 -25.39
N ILE A 35 8.27 1.08 -26.54
CA ILE A 35 9.24 0.81 -27.60
C ILE A 35 8.66 1.38 -28.91
N ASN A 36 9.38 2.34 -29.49
CA ASN A 36 9.00 3.01 -30.75
C ASN A 36 7.58 3.63 -30.70
N GLY A 37 7.22 4.25 -29.57
CA GLY A 37 5.91 4.88 -29.37
C GLY A 37 4.74 3.90 -29.15
N ASN A 38 5.02 2.60 -29.03
CA ASN A 38 4.03 1.59 -28.67
C ASN A 38 4.29 1.08 -27.25
N VAL A 39 3.23 0.93 -26.47
CA VAL A 39 3.30 0.36 -25.12
C VAL A 39 3.11 -1.14 -25.20
N TYR A 40 4.11 -1.89 -24.74
CA TYR A 40 4.08 -3.34 -24.62
C TYR A 40 3.92 -3.73 -23.15
N THR A 41 2.86 -4.46 -22.85
CA THR A 41 2.61 -4.99 -21.52
C THR A 41 3.12 -6.43 -21.42
N ASN A 42 3.95 -6.68 -20.42
CA ASN A 42 4.47 -8.00 -20.08
C ASN A 42 4.08 -8.37 -18.65
N PHE A 43 4.04 -9.65 -18.34
CA PHE A 43 3.66 -10.16 -17.03
C PHE A 43 4.78 -11.03 -16.46
N ALA A 44 5.35 -10.60 -15.34
CA ALA A 44 6.41 -11.32 -14.65
C ALA A 44 5.85 -11.99 -13.39
N LYS A 45 5.83 -13.33 -13.38
CA LYS A 45 5.57 -14.08 -12.15
C LYS A 45 6.85 -14.18 -11.34
N MET A 46 6.80 -13.73 -10.10
CA MET A 46 7.91 -13.74 -9.16
C MET A 46 7.55 -14.52 -7.90
N GLN A 47 8.56 -14.94 -7.15
CA GLN A 47 8.37 -15.62 -5.87
C GLN A 47 9.20 -14.99 -4.76
N LEU A 48 8.61 -14.96 -3.57
CA LEU A 48 9.27 -14.72 -2.31
C LEU A 48 9.41 -16.06 -1.61
N VAL A 49 10.51 -16.26 -0.90
CA VAL A 49 10.78 -17.49 -0.14
C VAL A 49 11.01 -17.19 1.33
N GLN A 50 10.66 -18.12 2.21
CA GLN A 50 10.92 -18.03 3.65
C GLN A 50 10.35 -16.75 4.28
N ASN A 51 11.17 -16.05 5.08
CA ASN A 51 10.87 -14.79 5.73
C ASN A 51 10.53 -13.64 4.77
N LYS A 52 10.78 -13.79 3.47
CA LYS A 52 10.44 -12.76 2.48
C LYS A 52 8.97 -12.80 2.07
N CYS A 53 8.26 -13.90 2.33
CA CYS A 53 6.84 -14.03 1.97
C CYS A 53 5.97 -12.93 2.59
N ASP A 54 6.31 -12.48 3.79
CA ASP A 54 5.53 -11.49 4.57
C ASP A 54 5.74 -10.05 4.05
N ILE A 55 6.75 -9.82 3.19
CA ILE A 55 6.98 -8.50 2.58
C ILE A 55 5.76 -8.06 1.77
N LEU A 56 5.10 -9.02 1.10
CA LEU A 56 3.97 -8.76 0.22
C LEU A 56 2.71 -8.32 0.99
N ASP A 57 2.63 -8.54 2.30
CA ASP A 57 1.47 -8.15 3.12
C ASP A 57 1.29 -6.63 3.21
N ARG A 58 2.35 -5.86 2.93
CA ARG A 58 2.35 -4.39 2.99
C ARG A 58 1.84 -3.72 1.71
N PHE A 59 1.62 -4.49 0.66
CA PHE A 59 1.26 -4.00 -0.67
C PHE A 59 -0.07 -4.61 -1.11
N ASN A 60 -0.84 -3.88 -1.91
CA ASN A 60 -2.10 -4.32 -2.48
C ASN A 60 -1.99 -4.51 -3.99
N GLU A 61 -2.87 -5.34 -4.54
CA GLU A 61 -3.05 -5.38 -5.99
C GLU A 61 -3.45 -3.99 -6.49
N GLY A 62 -2.78 -3.53 -7.53
CA GLY A 62 -2.88 -2.16 -8.02
C GLY A 62 -1.66 -1.28 -7.72
N ASP A 63 -0.88 -1.62 -6.69
CA ASP A 63 0.23 -0.78 -6.25
C ASP A 63 1.39 -0.77 -7.25
N ALA A 64 1.95 0.42 -7.49
CA ALA A 64 3.21 0.56 -8.19
C ALA A 64 4.35 0.18 -7.24
N ILE A 65 5.11 -0.86 -7.58
CA ILE A 65 6.19 -1.41 -6.76
C ILE A 65 7.49 -1.53 -7.55
N LYS A 66 8.59 -1.35 -6.84
CA LYS A 66 9.94 -1.69 -7.30
C LYS A 66 10.38 -2.96 -6.60
N VAL A 67 10.78 -3.96 -7.37
CA VAL A 67 11.19 -5.28 -6.86
C VAL A 67 12.65 -5.52 -7.18
N SER A 68 13.45 -5.81 -6.15
CA SER A 68 14.81 -6.34 -6.30
C SER A 68 14.78 -7.86 -6.17
N PHE A 69 15.33 -8.54 -7.17
CA PHE A 69 15.27 -10.01 -7.30
C PHE A 69 16.58 -10.59 -7.82
N ASN A 70 16.69 -11.92 -7.76
CA ASN A 70 17.74 -12.68 -8.41
C ASN A 70 17.10 -13.66 -9.40
N ILE A 71 17.80 -13.95 -10.51
CA ILE A 71 17.42 -15.03 -11.41
C ILE A 71 18.08 -16.31 -10.89
N LYS A 72 17.28 -17.33 -10.59
CA LYS A 72 17.76 -18.66 -10.21
C LYS A 72 17.26 -19.70 -11.20
N GLY A 73 18.16 -20.55 -11.66
CA GLY A 73 17.84 -21.65 -12.57
C GLY A 73 18.10 -23.00 -11.91
N ASN A 74 17.20 -23.96 -12.07
CA ASN A 74 17.42 -25.35 -11.69
C ASN A 74 17.32 -26.24 -12.93
N ARG A 75 18.34 -27.07 -13.15
CA ARG A 75 18.31 -28.18 -14.11
C ARG A 75 17.64 -29.37 -13.43
N TRP A 76 16.64 -29.94 -14.06
CA TRP A 76 16.04 -31.20 -13.62
C TRP A 76 15.86 -32.13 -14.81
N GLU A 77 15.76 -33.43 -14.52
CA GLU A 77 15.63 -34.46 -15.53
C GLU A 77 14.45 -35.37 -15.17
N ARG A 78 13.57 -35.62 -16.14
CA ARG A 78 12.45 -36.54 -16.00
C ARG A 78 12.25 -37.25 -17.33
N ASP A 79 12.05 -38.56 -17.28
CA ASP A 79 11.82 -39.42 -18.44
C ASP A 79 12.93 -39.27 -19.51
N GLY A 80 14.19 -39.13 -19.07
CA GLY A 80 15.35 -38.92 -19.95
C GLY A 80 15.41 -37.55 -20.64
N LYS A 81 14.49 -36.62 -20.32
CA LYS A 81 14.50 -35.25 -20.83
C LYS A 81 15.03 -34.28 -19.80
N VAL A 82 16.06 -33.55 -20.20
CA VAL A 82 16.64 -32.45 -19.43
C VAL A 82 15.76 -31.21 -19.60
N ASN A 83 15.35 -30.61 -18.49
CA ASN A 83 14.55 -29.41 -18.44
C ASN A 83 15.22 -28.37 -17.53
N TYR A 84 14.89 -27.11 -17.77
CA TYR A 84 15.39 -25.98 -16.99
C TYR A 84 14.20 -25.17 -16.49
N ILE A 85 14.18 -24.86 -15.20
CA ILE A 85 13.21 -23.95 -14.61
C ILE A 85 13.95 -22.70 -14.18
N THR A 86 13.41 -21.55 -14.55
CA THR A 86 13.89 -20.24 -14.10
C THR A 86 12.90 -19.66 -13.11
N ASN A 87 13.41 -19.25 -11.96
CA ASN A 87 12.69 -18.61 -10.89
C ASN A 87 13.22 -17.19 -10.70
N LEU A 88 12.29 -16.24 -10.55
CA LEU A 88 12.59 -14.86 -10.19
C LEU A 88 12.39 -14.72 -8.67
N ASP A 89 13.47 -14.87 -7.93
CA ASP A 89 13.47 -14.84 -6.46
C ASP A 89 13.58 -13.40 -5.97
N ALA A 90 12.44 -12.80 -5.65
CA ALA A 90 12.36 -11.49 -5.03
C ALA A 90 12.87 -11.54 -3.59
N TRP A 91 13.59 -10.51 -3.17
CA TRP A 91 14.13 -10.40 -1.81
C TRP A 91 13.90 -9.02 -1.17
N ARG A 92 13.48 -8.04 -1.96
CA ARG A 92 13.05 -6.70 -1.53
C ARG A 92 11.95 -6.19 -2.46
N ILE A 93 10.95 -5.54 -1.86
CA ILE A 93 9.89 -4.83 -2.55
C ILE A 93 9.77 -3.46 -1.89
N GLU A 94 9.69 -2.42 -2.70
CA GLU A 94 9.54 -1.03 -2.29
C GLU A 94 8.37 -0.40 -3.02
N SER A 95 7.71 0.57 -2.40
CA SER A 95 6.72 1.35 -3.14
C SER A 95 7.43 2.20 -4.19
N ALA A 96 6.95 2.16 -5.43
CA ALA A 96 7.42 3.05 -6.48
C ALA A 96 6.75 4.44 -6.41
N SER A 97 5.73 4.62 -5.55
CA SER A 97 5.06 5.91 -5.35
C SER A 97 5.79 6.87 -4.39
N SER A 98 6.89 6.45 -3.75
CA SER A 98 7.62 7.29 -2.80
C SER A 98 8.64 8.22 -3.47
N THR A 99 8.17 9.05 -4.41
CA THR A 99 8.80 10.35 -4.67
C THR A 99 7.87 11.44 -4.13
N GLY A 100 7.96 11.68 -2.81
CA GLY A 100 7.49 12.91 -2.17
C GLY A 100 6.02 12.94 -1.69
N GLN A 101 5.79 12.55 -0.44
CA GLN A 101 5.07 13.44 0.49
C GLN A 101 5.30 13.01 1.94
N PRO A 102 5.90 13.86 2.80
CA PRO A 102 5.86 13.65 4.24
C PRO A 102 4.41 13.85 4.70
N SER A 103 3.74 12.77 5.08
CA SER A 103 2.43 12.86 5.71
C SER A 103 2.63 13.45 7.10
N GLY A 104 2.36 14.75 7.22
CA GLY A 104 2.32 15.47 8.48
C GLY A 104 1.23 14.89 9.38
N ASN A 105 1.62 14.47 10.57
CA ASN A 105 0.71 14.13 11.66
C ASN A 105 -0.17 15.34 11.98
N MET A 106 -1.46 15.27 11.65
CA MET A 106 -2.47 16.18 12.20
C MET A 106 -3.02 15.59 13.50
N GLN A 107 -2.60 16.21 14.58
CA GLN A 107 -3.00 15.92 15.95
C GLN A 107 -4.41 16.46 16.19
N GLN A 108 -5.38 15.56 16.42
CA GLN A 108 -6.75 15.92 16.78
C GLN A 108 -6.81 16.14 18.30
N ASN A 109 -6.86 17.41 18.70
CA ASN A 109 -7.15 17.84 20.06
C ASN A 109 -8.68 17.88 20.26
N ASN A 110 -9.22 17.03 21.12
CA ASN A 110 -10.62 17.02 21.50
C ASN A 110 -10.71 17.32 23.01
N SER A 111 -11.18 18.52 23.37
CA SER A 111 -11.38 18.96 24.75
C SER A 111 -12.60 19.87 24.84
N TYR A 112 -13.70 19.40 25.44
CA TYR A 112 -14.69 20.12 26.29
C TYR A 112 -15.59 19.04 26.93
N GLN A 113 -15.38 18.67 28.20
CA GLN A 113 -15.97 19.22 29.43
C GLN A 113 -17.51 19.21 29.49
N ASN A 114 -18.02 18.40 30.41
CA ASN A 114 -19.41 18.31 30.86
C ASN A 114 -19.46 18.62 32.37
N MET A 115 -20.58 19.22 32.78
CA MET A 115 -21.16 19.35 34.13
C MET A 115 -20.94 20.63 34.96
N ASN A 116 -21.95 21.50 34.88
CA ASN A 116 -22.88 21.93 35.95
C ASN A 116 -22.34 22.21 37.37
N ASN A 117 -22.49 23.45 37.85
CA ASN A 117 -23.27 23.74 39.06
C ASN A 117 -23.64 25.24 39.20
N ASP A 118 -24.85 25.45 39.70
CA ASP A 118 -25.66 26.64 39.90
C ASP A 118 -25.13 27.60 40.99
N GLY A 119 -25.46 28.91 40.90
CA GLY A 119 -25.14 29.84 41.99
C GLY A 119 -25.10 31.35 41.70
N ASN A 120 -26.19 31.91 41.16
CA ASN A 120 -26.75 33.25 41.48
C ASN A 120 -25.80 34.38 41.99
N ARG A 121 -25.32 35.30 41.12
CA ARG A 121 -25.03 36.74 41.40
C ARG A 121 -24.98 37.59 40.10
N VAL A 122 -25.51 38.81 40.15
CA VAL A 122 -25.48 39.91 39.14
C VAL A 122 -25.21 41.22 39.92
N PRO A 123 -24.73 42.37 39.35
CA PRO A 123 -24.10 42.72 38.06
C PRO A 123 -22.76 43.52 38.18
N SER A 124 -22.01 43.71 37.08
CA SER A 124 -21.62 45.05 36.60
C SER A 124 -20.76 45.03 35.31
N ASN A 125 -21.30 45.66 34.26
CA ASN A 125 -20.65 46.62 33.37
C ASN A 125 -19.41 46.19 32.53
N ALA A 126 -19.59 46.00 31.21
CA ALA A 126 -19.08 46.92 30.17
C ALA A 126 -19.08 46.28 28.76
N SER A 127 -19.62 47.05 27.81
CA SER A 127 -19.31 47.13 26.37
C SER A 127 -19.61 45.94 25.43
N ASN A 128 -20.76 46.08 24.75
CA ASN A 128 -21.10 45.67 23.38
C ASN A 128 -19.91 45.38 22.45
N PHE A 129 -19.94 44.25 21.73
CA PHE A 129 -19.77 44.21 20.27
C PHE A 129 -20.53 43.02 19.68
N TYR A 130 -21.30 43.31 18.63
CA TYR A 130 -22.12 42.41 17.82
C TYR A 130 -21.30 41.24 17.23
N ASN A 131 -21.89 40.04 17.18
CA ASN A 131 -21.53 39.02 16.20
C ASN A 131 -22.81 38.57 15.47
N PRO A 132 -23.04 38.99 14.21
CA PRO A 132 -24.17 38.52 13.43
C PRO A 132 -23.77 37.25 12.69
N SER A 133 -24.54 36.17 12.84
CA SER A 133 -24.81 35.25 11.74
C SER A 133 -26.03 34.38 12.05
N PRO A 134 -26.81 34.03 11.03
CA PRO A 134 -28.26 33.89 11.13
C PRO A 134 -28.70 32.45 11.42
N GLU A 135 -29.66 32.30 12.34
CA GLU A 135 -30.70 31.27 12.24
C GLU A 135 -31.32 31.31 10.84
N ASN A 136 -31.61 30.12 10.31
CA ASN A 136 -32.76 29.73 9.48
C ASN A 136 -32.37 28.53 8.61
N VAL A 137 -32.22 27.37 9.25
CA VAL A 137 -32.42 26.07 8.63
C VAL A 137 -33.85 25.64 8.94
N ASP A 138 -34.84 26.23 8.25
CA ASP A 138 -36.13 25.58 8.00
C ASP A 138 -37.06 26.47 7.16
N ASP A 139 -36.86 26.52 5.84
CA ASP A 139 -37.94 26.85 4.91
C ASP A 139 -37.59 26.39 3.49
N LEU A 140 -37.96 25.14 3.13
CA LEU A 140 -38.00 24.68 1.75
C LEU A 140 -39.46 24.63 1.31
N PRO A 141 -39.87 25.46 0.33
CA PRO A 141 -41.26 25.51 -0.09
C PRO A 141 -41.57 24.52 -1.23
N PHE A 142 -42.73 23.86 -1.05
CA PHE A 142 -43.57 23.09 -1.98
C PHE A 142 -43.20 21.64 -2.30
#